data_AF-A0A3E0QHJ8-F1
#
_entry.id   AF-A0A3E0QHJ8-F1
#
_cell.length_a   1.000
_cell.length_b   1.000
_cell.length_c   1.000
_cell.angle_alpha   90.00
_cell.angle_beta   90.00
_cell.angle_gamma   90.00
#
_symmetry.space_group_name_H-M   'P 1'
#
loop_
_entity.id
_entity.type
_entity.pdbx_description
1 polymer ?
#
loop_
_entity_poly.entity_id
_entity_poly.type
_entity_poly.pdbx_seq_one_letter_code
_entity_poly.pdbx_strand_id
1 'polypeptide(L)'
;MLRIDTLSFPIPDRFGHIQNDKLKFPFVRTGNEKIDTLINSDIKNRFTNFEFPDASIDSTIIAWAQDQIVYLDFSVTYSKNGFLSLNISAEGCGANCSGWTEYFTYSLHTGKYISLAEVADTGGAFRDMIHASRDIQFKNYRNELQSLLQDKDSGIDEDNFELIMEHLNDCENSFELNTYAIHADYLEISHTCYFPNIIKNMAPSIELKFKFSDIEEFLKIKL
;
A
#
# COMPACT_ATOMS: atom_id res chain seq x y z
N MET A 1 10.24 -24.52 1.06
CA MET A 1 11.06 -23.28 1.18
C MET A 1 10.26 -22.20 0.50
N LEU A 2 10.02 -21.07 1.17
CA LEU A 2 9.29 -19.95 0.57
C LEU A 2 10.12 -19.34 -0.57
N ARG A 3 9.49 -19.16 -1.72
CA ARG A 3 10.03 -18.46 -2.89
C ARG A 3 8.94 -17.58 -3.47
N ILE A 4 9.30 -16.39 -3.93
CA ILE A 4 8.41 -15.51 -4.68
C ILE A 4 8.94 -15.48 -6.10
N ASP A 5 8.18 -16.05 -7.02
CA ASP A 5 8.45 -15.94 -8.45
C ASP A 5 7.86 -14.64 -8.99
N THR A 6 8.34 -14.22 -10.15
CA THR A 6 7.86 -13.03 -10.84
C THR A 6 7.15 -13.44 -12.11
N LEU A 7 5.91 -12.98 -12.26
CA LEU A 7 5.21 -12.99 -13.53
C LEU A 7 5.50 -11.67 -14.24
N SER A 8 6.11 -11.76 -15.42
CA SER A 8 6.34 -10.64 -16.32
C SER A 8 5.43 -10.76 -17.51
N PHE A 9 4.89 -9.64 -17.99
CA PHE A 9 3.98 -9.61 -19.13
C PHE A 9 4.42 -8.54 -20.15
N PRO A 10 4.07 -8.73 -21.44
CA PRO A 10 4.50 -7.82 -22.50
C PRO A 10 3.94 -6.41 -22.30
N ILE A 11 4.78 -5.41 -22.57
CA ILE A 11 4.38 -3.99 -22.55
C ILE A 11 3.46 -3.73 -23.75
N PRO A 12 2.35 -3.01 -23.57
CA PRO A 12 1.61 -2.47 -24.69
C PRO A 12 2.47 -1.54 -25.56
N ASP A 13 2.38 -1.65 -26.89
CA ASP A 13 3.19 -0.86 -27.84
C ASP A 13 3.17 0.66 -27.56
N ARG A 14 2.05 1.15 -26.99
CA ARG A 14 1.86 2.56 -26.60
C ARG A 14 2.87 3.07 -25.56
N PHE A 15 3.48 2.17 -24.79
CA PHE A 15 4.45 2.48 -23.73
C PHE A 15 5.82 1.84 -23.96
N GLY A 16 6.17 1.50 -25.20
CA GLY A 16 7.43 0.79 -25.53
C GLY A 16 8.74 1.48 -25.10
N HIS A 17 8.69 2.69 -24.56
CA HIS A 17 9.82 3.40 -23.95
C HIS A 17 9.96 3.20 -22.43
N ILE A 18 8.95 2.63 -21.77
CA ILE A 18 8.97 2.32 -20.34
C ILE A 18 9.75 1.02 -20.14
N GLN A 19 10.70 1.03 -19.21
CA GLN A 19 11.61 -0.12 -18.99
C GLN A 19 10.82 -1.37 -18.58
N ASN A 20 11.06 -2.47 -19.32
CA ASN A 20 10.39 -3.77 -19.21
C ASN A 20 10.53 -4.43 -17.82
N ASP A 21 11.51 -3.98 -17.06
CA ASP A 21 11.87 -4.41 -15.72
C ASP A 21 10.85 -3.96 -14.64
N LYS A 22 9.83 -3.19 -15.03
CA LYS A 22 8.85 -2.56 -14.13
C LYS A 22 7.42 -3.10 -14.24
N LEU A 23 7.22 -4.27 -14.83
CA LEU A 23 5.92 -4.96 -14.88
C LEU A 23 6.04 -6.37 -14.27
N LYS A 24 6.13 -6.40 -12.94
CA LYS A 24 6.39 -7.59 -12.12
C LYS A 24 5.23 -7.83 -11.18
N PHE A 25 4.54 -8.95 -11.35
CA PHE A 25 3.53 -9.40 -10.40
C PHE A 25 4.05 -10.57 -9.55
N PRO A 26 3.80 -10.60 -8.23
CA PRO A 26 4.31 -11.66 -7.37
C PRO A 26 3.55 -12.97 -7.57
N PHE A 27 4.27 -14.09 -7.50
CA PHE A 27 3.69 -15.43 -7.44
C PHE A 27 4.33 -16.23 -6.30
N VAL A 28 3.54 -16.48 -5.26
CA VAL A 28 3.99 -17.10 -4.00
C VAL A 28 4.09 -18.62 -4.15
N ARG A 29 5.24 -19.18 -3.77
CA ARG A 29 5.47 -20.63 -3.66
C ARG A 29 5.99 -21.00 -2.28
N THR A 30 5.15 -21.68 -1.50
CA THR A 30 5.48 -22.20 -0.17
C THR A 30 6.02 -23.63 -0.23
N GLY A 31 5.71 -24.35 -1.33
CA GLY A 31 5.90 -25.79 -1.47
C GLY A 31 4.65 -26.60 -1.09
N ASN A 32 3.55 -25.93 -0.73
CA ASN A 32 2.24 -26.54 -0.51
C ASN A 32 1.23 -25.94 -1.50
N GLU A 33 0.85 -26.71 -2.51
CA GLU A 33 -0.01 -26.27 -3.62
C GLU A 33 -1.35 -25.67 -3.15
N LYS A 34 -1.93 -26.20 -2.07
CA LYS A 34 -3.18 -25.65 -1.52
C LYS A 34 -2.97 -24.25 -0.95
N ILE A 35 -1.87 -24.03 -0.23
CA ILE A 35 -1.53 -22.72 0.35
C ILE A 35 -1.18 -21.75 -0.77
N ASP A 36 -0.39 -22.19 -1.75
CA ASP A 36 0.01 -21.40 -2.91
C ASP A 36 -1.23 -20.93 -3.69
N THR A 37 -2.20 -21.82 -3.91
CA THR A 37 -3.46 -21.49 -4.59
C THR A 37 -4.27 -20.45 -3.82
N LEU A 38 -4.41 -20.61 -2.51
CA LEU A 38 -5.17 -19.67 -1.66
C LEU A 38 -4.56 -18.26 -1.70
N ILE A 39 -3.25 -18.16 -1.47
CA ILE A 39 -2.55 -16.88 -1.44
C ILE A 39 -2.61 -16.20 -2.81
N ASN A 40 -2.19 -16.90 -3.87
CA ASN A 40 -2.11 -16.27 -5.20
C ASN A 40 -3.48 -15.91 -5.76
N SER A 41 -4.53 -16.68 -5.47
CA SER A 41 -5.90 -16.34 -5.88
C SER A 41 -6.42 -15.10 -5.13
N ASP A 42 -6.14 -15.00 -3.83
CA ASP A 42 -6.53 -13.84 -3.03
C ASP A 42 -5.79 -12.57 -3.47
N ILE A 43 -4.46 -12.63 -3.66
CA ILE A 43 -3.66 -11.52 -4.18
C ILE A 43 -4.21 -11.05 -5.52
N LYS A 44 -4.38 -11.97 -6.49
CA LYS A 44 -4.93 -11.66 -7.81
C LYS A 44 -6.27 -10.95 -7.70
N ASN A 45 -7.22 -11.56 -7.01
CA ASN A 45 -8.59 -11.04 -6.95
C ASN A 45 -8.66 -9.70 -6.23
N ARG A 46 -8.00 -9.54 -5.09
CA ARG A 46 -8.05 -8.27 -4.34
C ARG A 46 -7.32 -7.16 -5.08
N PHE A 47 -6.13 -7.43 -5.62
CA PHE A 47 -5.34 -6.42 -6.32
C PHE A 47 -6.03 -5.90 -7.59
N THR A 48 -6.74 -6.79 -8.29
CA THR A 48 -7.46 -6.45 -9.53
C THR A 48 -8.93 -6.09 -9.30
N ASN A 49 -9.36 -5.85 -8.06
CA ASN A 49 -10.76 -5.57 -7.71
C ASN A 49 -11.76 -6.60 -8.28
N PHE A 50 -11.35 -7.87 -8.25
CA PHE A 50 -12.10 -9.03 -8.74
C PHE A 50 -12.41 -8.99 -10.24
N GLU A 51 -11.59 -8.30 -11.04
CA GLU A 51 -11.66 -8.41 -12.49
C GLU A 51 -11.19 -9.80 -12.96
N PHE A 52 -11.95 -10.42 -13.87
CA PHE A 52 -11.68 -11.76 -14.42
C PHE A 52 -11.40 -12.83 -13.33
N PRO A 53 -12.31 -13.04 -12.37
CA PRO A 53 -12.03 -13.84 -11.17
C PRO A 53 -11.82 -15.34 -11.50
N ASP A 54 -12.46 -15.83 -12.56
CA ASP A 54 -12.37 -17.23 -13.01
C ASP A 54 -11.19 -17.50 -13.96
N ALA A 55 -10.49 -16.46 -14.41
CA ALA A 55 -9.33 -16.60 -15.30
C ALA A 55 -8.05 -16.98 -14.51
N SER A 56 -7.06 -17.52 -15.23
CA SER A 56 -5.73 -17.75 -14.66
C SER A 56 -5.09 -16.42 -14.25
N ILE A 57 -4.17 -16.46 -13.28
CA ILE A 57 -3.46 -15.26 -12.80
C ILE A 57 -2.83 -14.51 -13.97
N ASP A 58 -2.09 -15.20 -14.85
CA ASP A 58 -1.46 -14.58 -16.02
C ASP A 58 -2.48 -13.88 -16.92
N SER A 59 -3.60 -14.55 -17.22
CA SER A 59 -4.64 -13.99 -18.10
C SER A 59 -5.33 -12.80 -17.45
N THR A 60 -5.64 -12.88 -16.15
CA THR A 60 -6.23 -11.78 -15.38
C THR A 60 -5.29 -10.57 -15.38
N ILE A 61 -4.01 -10.75 -15.02
CA ILE A 61 -3.07 -9.64 -14.93
C ILE A 61 -2.82 -9.01 -16.30
N ILE A 62 -2.70 -9.79 -17.38
CA ILE A 62 -2.57 -9.25 -18.74
C ILE A 62 -3.82 -8.46 -19.14
N ALA A 63 -5.01 -9.01 -18.91
CA ALA A 63 -6.27 -8.38 -19.29
C ALA A 63 -6.59 -7.14 -18.44
N TRP A 64 -6.27 -7.18 -17.15
CA TRP A 64 -6.41 -6.06 -16.22
C TRP A 64 -5.39 -4.96 -16.51
N ALA A 65 -4.14 -5.33 -16.80
CA ALA A 65 -3.08 -4.36 -17.03
C ALA A 65 -3.34 -3.54 -18.29
N GLN A 66 -3.69 -4.21 -19.41
CA GLN A 66 -4.02 -3.62 -20.72
C GLN A 66 -3.23 -2.32 -21.04
N ASP A 67 -3.76 -1.43 -21.87
CA ASP A 67 -3.06 -0.20 -22.29
C ASP A 67 -3.06 0.91 -21.22
N GLN A 68 -3.23 0.57 -19.93
CA GLN A 68 -3.37 1.57 -18.86
C GLN A 68 -2.30 1.44 -17.79
N ILE A 69 -1.82 0.23 -17.47
CA ILE A 69 -0.77 0.05 -16.45
C ILE A 69 0.60 0.31 -17.05
N VAL A 70 1.32 1.27 -16.47
CA VAL A 70 2.68 1.68 -16.88
C VAL A 70 3.75 1.26 -15.88
N TYR A 71 3.35 0.90 -14.66
CA TYR A 71 4.23 0.42 -13.61
C TYR A 71 3.49 -0.63 -12.78
N LEU A 72 4.19 -1.70 -12.43
CA LEU A 72 3.77 -2.72 -11.49
C LEU A 72 5.02 -3.38 -10.90
N ASP A 73 5.20 -3.27 -9.59
CA ASP A 73 6.27 -3.99 -8.89
C ASP A 73 5.78 -4.41 -7.51
N PHE A 74 6.56 -5.27 -6.85
CA PHE A 74 6.24 -5.73 -5.51
C PHE A 74 7.49 -5.78 -4.62
N SER A 75 7.26 -5.69 -3.32
CA SER A 75 8.32 -5.85 -2.32
C SER A 75 7.86 -6.74 -1.19
N VAL A 76 8.70 -7.72 -0.82
CA VAL A 76 8.48 -8.55 0.37
C VAL A 76 9.05 -7.82 1.57
N THR A 77 8.18 -7.39 2.48
CA THR A 77 8.56 -6.64 3.68
C THR A 77 8.85 -7.56 4.86
N TYR A 78 8.26 -8.77 4.90
CA TYR A 78 8.50 -9.76 5.94
C TYR A 78 8.26 -11.20 5.46
N SER A 79 9.09 -12.15 5.91
CA SER A 79 9.00 -13.56 5.50
C SER A 79 9.55 -14.54 6.55
N LYS A 80 9.20 -14.34 7.81
CA LYS A 80 9.67 -15.16 8.95
C LYS A 80 8.49 -15.68 9.77
N ASN A 81 8.76 -16.57 10.72
CA ASN A 81 7.79 -17.05 11.72
C ASN A 81 6.45 -17.55 11.16
N GLY A 82 6.43 -18.09 9.94
CA GLY A 82 5.21 -18.58 9.31
C GLY A 82 4.30 -17.50 8.73
N PHE A 83 4.80 -16.27 8.55
CA PHE A 83 4.08 -15.18 7.89
C PHE A 83 4.84 -14.67 6.67
N LEU A 84 4.08 -14.15 5.70
CA LEU A 84 4.55 -13.42 4.55
C LEU A 84 3.82 -12.08 4.52
N SER A 85 4.56 -10.98 4.52
CA SER A 85 4.04 -9.64 4.26
C SER A 85 4.73 -9.07 3.01
N LEU A 86 3.93 -8.51 2.11
CA LEU A 86 4.39 -7.90 0.88
C LEU A 86 3.46 -6.75 0.48
N ASN A 87 3.98 -5.82 -0.30
CA ASN A 87 3.18 -4.81 -0.98
C ASN A 87 3.32 -4.94 -2.50
N ILE A 88 2.29 -4.50 -3.21
CA ILE A 88 2.27 -4.42 -4.67
C ILE A 88 1.90 -2.99 -5.03
N SER A 89 2.76 -2.33 -5.78
CA SER A 89 2.55 -0.96 -6.23
C SER A 89 2.32 -0.95 -7.73
N ALA A 90 1.33 -0.20 -8.19
CA ALA A 90 1.04 -0.01 -9.60
C ALA A 90 0.83 1.47 -9.93
N GLU A 91 1.06 1.82 -11.19
CA GLU A 91 0.67 3.11 -11.76
C GLU A 91 -0.11 2.89 -13.05
N GLY A 92 -1.29 3.49 -13.11
CA GLY A 92 -2.16 3.49 -14.28
C GLY A 92 -2.27 4.89 -14.88
N CYS A 93 -2.20 5.01 -16.21
CA CYS A 93 -2.29 6.27 -16.94
C CYS A 93 -3.50 6.31 -17.88
N GLY A 94 -4.41 7.25 -17.61
CA GLY A 94 -5.48 7.65 -18.52
C GLY A 94 -5.23 9.08 -19.02
N ALA A 95 -6.09 10.02 -18.62
CA ALA A 95 -5.84 11.45 -18.81
C ALA A 95 -4.72 11.97 -17.90
N ASN A 96 -4.57 11.37 -16.72
CA ASN A 96 -3.49 11.58 -15.76
C ASN A 96 -3.03 10.21 -15.24
N CYS A 97 -1.80 10.14 -14.73
CA CYS A 97 -1.27 8.93 -14.12
C CYS A 97 -1.59 8.92 -12.63
N SER A 98 -2.00 7.76 -12.10
CA SER A 98 -2.26 7.52 -10.69
C SER A 98 -1.59 6.25 -10.23
N GLY A 99 -0.78 6.40 -9.17
CA GLY A 99 -0.17 5.29 -8.47
C GLY A 99 -0.98 4.90 -7.23
N TRP A 100 -0.92 3.63 -6.88
CA TRP A 100 -1.44 3.09 -5.62
C TRP A 100 -0.60 1.90 -5.18
N THR A 101 -0.71 1.55 -3.90
CA THR A 101 -0.03 0.41 -3.29
C THR A 101 -1.03 -0.38 -2.46
N GLU A 102 -1.11 -1.68 -2.71
CA GLU A 102 -1.89 -2.62 -1.93
C GLU A 102 -0.97 -3.45 -1.03
N TYR A 103 -1.45 -3.75 0.17
CA TYR A 103 -0.66 -4.42 1.20
C TYR A 103 -1.29 -5.74 1.60
N PHE A 104 -0.45 -6.77 1.66
CA PHE A 104 -0.88 -8.14 1.90
C PHE A 104 -0.05 -8.79 2.99
N THR A 105 -0.73 -9.43 3.93
CA THR A 105 -0.09 -10.26 4.96
C THR A 105 -0.82 -11.59 5.04
N TYR A 106 -0.08 -12.69 4.92
CA TYR A 106 -0.61 -14.05 4.89
C TYR A 106 0.05 -14.94 5.94
N SER A 107 -0.72 -15.87 6.51
CA SER A 107 -0.18 -17.02 7.21
C SER A 107 0.27 -18.08 6.22
N LEU A 108 1.55 -18.45 6.27
CA LEU A 108 2.14 -19.53 5.47
C LEU A 108 1.72 -20.93 5.95
N HIS A 109 0.98 -21.04 7.05
CA HIS A 109 0.41 -22.30 7.53
C HIS A 109 -0.98 -22.56 6.99
N THR A 110 -1.78 -21.50 6.79
CA THR A 110 -3.19 -21.62 6.41
C THR A 110 -3.47 -21.08 5.01
N GLY A 111 -2.59 -20.25 4.45
CA GLY A 111 -2.80 -19.51 3.21
C GLY A 111 -3.80 -18.36 3.33
N LYS A 112 -4.26 -18.04 4.56
CA LYS A 112 -5.25 -16.99 4.79
C LYS A 112 -4.60 -15.63 4.96
N TYR A 113 -5.26 -14.61 4.42
CA TYR A 113 -4.97 -13.22 4.75
C TYR A 113 -5.16 -12.99 6.25
N ILE A 114 -4.27 -12.20 6.84
CA ILE A 114 -4.28 -11.82 8.24
C ILE A 114 -4.64 -10.33 8.30
N SER A 115 -5.63 -9.98 9.10
CA SER A 115 -5.99 -8.58 9.35
C SER A 115 -5.09 -7.94 10.40
N LEU A 116 -5.03 -6.60 10.44
CA LEU A 116 -4.27 -5.89 11.48
C LEU A 116 -4.75 -6.25 12.89
N ALA A 117 -6.06 -6.45 13.07
CA ALA A 117 -6.66 -6.84 14.34
C ALA A 117 -6.26 -8.25 14.81
N GLU A 118 -5.81 -9.12 13.89
CA GLU A 118 -5.21 -10.42 14.21
C GLU A 118 -3.72 -10.32 14.52
N VAL A 119 -3.04 -9.27 14.02
CA VAL A 119 -1.62 -9.00 14.31
C VAL A 119 -1.43 -8.31 15.66
N ALA A 120 -2.27 -7.31 15.97
CA ALA A 120 -2.17 -6.49 17.16
C ALA A 120 -3.54 -6.13 17.75
N ASP A 121 -3.57 -5.70 19.01
CA ASP A 121 -4.79 -5.21 19.65
C ASP A 121 -5.15 -3.78 19.24
N THR A 122 -5.90 -3.65 18.14
CA THR A 122 -6.40 -2.37 17.63
C THR A 122 -7.67 -1.86 18.33
N GLY A 123 -8.05 -2.44 19.47
CA GLY A 123 -9.25 -2.03 20.22
C GLY A 123 -8.99 -1.06 21.37
N GLY A 124 -7.78 -1.04 21.91
CA GLY A 124 -7.43 -0.31 23.15
C GLY A 124 -6.28 0.68 22.99
N ALA A 125 -5.35 0.69 23.95
CA ALA A 125 -4.29 1.69 24.04
C ALA A 125 -3.40 1.79 22.78
N PHE A 126 -3.22 0.70 22.04
CA PHE A 126 -2.50 0.75 20.77
C PHE A 126 -3.25 1.56 19.71
N ARG A 127 -4.57 1.48 19.64
CA ARG A 127 -5.38 2.34 18.77
C ARG A 127 -5.20 3.82 19.10
N ASP A 128 -5.20 4.16 20.39
CA ASP A 128 -4.98 5.53 20.84
C ASP A 128 -3.57 6.01 20.45
N MET A 129 -2.57 5.15 20.57
CA MET A 129 -1.20 5.41 20.12
C MET A 129 -1.13 5.67 18.60
N ILE A 130 -1.87 4.88 17.81
CA ILE A 130 -1.94 5.07 16.35
C ILE A 130 -2.57 6.42 16.01
N HIS A 131 -3.71 6.77 16.61
CA HIS A 131 -4.35 8.06 16.39
C HIS A 131 -3.47 9.22 16.85
N ALA A 132 -2.80 9.12 17.99
CA ALA A 132 -1.88 10.16 18.45
C ALA A 132 -0.70 10.36 17.48
N SER A 133 -0.12 9.27 16.95
CA SER A 133 0.96 9.34 15.95
C SER A 133 0.47 9.99 14.64
N ARG A 134 -0.72 9.60 14.19
CA ARG A 134 -1.41 10.19 13.03
C ARG A 134 -1.61 11.70 13.20
N ASP A 135 -2.15 12.13 14.33
CA ASP A 135 -2.45 13.54 14.61
C ASP A 135 -1.17 14.38 14.62
N ILE A 136 -0.07 13.82 15.12
CA ILE A 136 1.25 14.46 15.06
C ILE A 136 1.71 14.63 13.61
N GLN A 137 1.58 13.62 12.75
CA GLN A 137 1.96 13.75 11.34
C GLN A 137 1.12 14.80 10.60
N PHE A 138 -0.21 14.78 10.75
CA PHE A 138 -1.07 15.81 10.14
C PHE A 138 -0.73 17.21 10.65
N LYS A 139 -0.50 17.36 11.96
CA LYS A 139 -0.10 18.64 12.54
C LYS A 139 1.24 19.12 11.97
N ASN A 140 2.23 18.25 11.85
CA ASN A 140 3.53 18.60 11.27
C ASN A 140 3.36 19.03 9.82
N TYR A 141 2.57 18.30 9.03
CA TYR A 141 2.30 18.64 7.65
C TYR A 141 1.59 20.00 7.50
N ARG A 142 0.62 20.31 8.37
CA ARG A 142 -0.02 21.65 8.40
C ARG A 142 0.98 22.76 8.70
N ASN A 143 1.92 22.53 9.62
CA ASN A 143 2.97 23.52 9.92
C ASN A 143 3.94 23.71 8.74
N GLU A 144 4.26 22.65 8.01
CA GLU A 144 5.05 22.71 6.78
C GLU A 144 4.33 23.53 5.70
N LEU A 145 3.05 23.25 5.46
CA LEU A 145 2.22 24.02 4.52
C LEU A 145 2.13 25.50 4.89
N GLN A 146 1.97 25.82 6.18
CA GLN A 146 1.98 27.21 6.65
C GLN A 146 3.32 27.90 6.40
N SER A 147 4.43 27.17 6.54
CA SER A 147 5.76 27.69 6.24
C SER A 147 5.94 27.96 4.75
N LEU A 148 5.40 27.10 3.88
CA LEU A 148 5.42 27.28 2.43
C LEU A 148 4.58 28.49 1.99
N LEU A 149 3.41 28.72 2.60
CA LEU A 149 2.59 29.90 2.30
C LEU A 149 3.30 31.23 2.62
N GLN A 150 4.18 31.24 3.63
CA GLN A 150 4.99 32.41 3.99
C GLN A 150 6.20 32.61 3.07
N ASP A 151 6.58 31.57 2.32
CA ASP A 151 7.68 31.60 1.37
C ASP A 151 7.18 32.04 -0.01
N LYS A 152 7.68 33.19 -0.48
CA LYS A 152 7.28 33.77 -1.77
C LYS A 152 7.74 32.95 -2.99
N ASP A 153 8.71 32.06 -2.80
CA ASP A 153 9.27 31.23 -3.87
C ASP A 153 8.63 29.82 -3.92
N SER A 154 7.72 29.50 -2.98
CA SER A 154 7.08 28.16 -2.90
C SER A 154 6.08 27.87 -4.01
N GLY A 155 5.54 28.92 -4.65
CA GLY A 155 4.48 28.80 -5.64
C GLY A 155 3.10 28.43 -5.06
N ILE A 156 2.93 28.48 -3.74
CA ILE A 156 1.64 28.29 -3.06
C ILE A 156 1.01 29.65 -2.75
N ASP A 157 -0.15 29.92 -3.34
CA ASP A 157 -0.99 31.07 -3.00
C ASP A 157 -2.09 30.69 -1.98
N GLU A 158 -2.84 31.68 -1.51
CA GLU A 158 -3.91 31.48 -0.52
C GLU A 158 -4.99 30.51 -1.03
N ASP A 159 -5.40 30.63 -2.29
CA ASP A 159 -6.43 29.76 -2.90
C ASP A 159 -5.99 28.29 -2.93
N ASN A 160 -4.75 28.01 -3.38
CA ASN A 160 -4.21 26.65 -3.38
C ASN A 160 -4.02 26.13 -1.95
N PHE A 161 -3.61 26.98 -1.01
CA PHE A 161 -3.47 26.60 0.39
C PHE A 161 -4.82 26.19 0.99
N GLU A 162 -5.89 26.96 0.76
CA GLU A 162 -7.23 26.62 1.24
C GLU A 162 -7.72 25.29 0.66
N LEU A 163 -7.53 25.07 -0.65
CA LEU A 163 -7.89 23.81 -1.31
C LEU A 163 -7.10 22.62 -0.75
N ILE A 164 -5.79 22.77 -0.53
CA ILE A 164 -4.95 21.74 0.09
C ILE A 164 -5.47 21.42 1.49
N MET A 165 -5.83 22.43 2.27
CA MET A 165 -6.30 22.26 3.64
C MET A 165 -7.65 21.55 3.71
N GLU A 166 -8.57 21.83 2.77
CA GLU A 166 -9.84 21.10 2.62
C GLU A 166 -9.58 19.60 2.40
N HIS A 167 -8.78 19.26 1.38
CA HIS A 167 -8.47 17.86 1.08
C HIS A 167 -7.63 17.18 2.17
N LEU A 168 -6.82 17.93 2.91
CA LEU A 168 -6.10 17.40 4.06
C LEU A 168 -7.04 17.03 5.21
N ASN A 169 -8.08 17.86 5.46
CA ASN A 169 -9.12 17.55 6.44
C ASN A 169 -9.91 16.30 6.04
N ASP A 170 -10.27 16.19 4.75
CA ASP A 170 -10.97 15.02 4.24
C ASP A 170 -10.13 13.75 4.42
N CYS A 171 -8.83 13.82 4.10
CA CYS A 171 -7.90 12.72 4.32
C CYS A 171 -7.86 12.30 5.80
N GLU A 172 -7.65 13.26 6.71
CA GLU A 172 -7.59 13.01 8.15
C GLU A 172 -8.88 12.35 8.69
N ASN A 173 -10.04 12.79 8.21
CA ASN A 173 -11.35 12.25 8.59
C ASN A 173 -11.61 10.86 8.00
N SER A 174 -10.99 10.52 6.87
CA SER A 174 -11.14 9.23 6.18
C SER A 174 -10.16 8.14 6.68
N PHE A 175 -9.34 8.46 7.68
CA PHE A 175 -8.32 7.54 8.16
C PHE A 175 -8.91 6.24 8.73
N GLU A 176 -8.51 5.11 8.16
CA GLU A 176 -8.92 3.76 8.56
C GLU A 176 -7.72 2.87 8.89
N LEU A 177 -7.93 1.93 9.83
CA LEU A 177 -6.92 0.95 10.29
C LEU A 177 -6.95 -0.36 9.48
N ASN A 178 -6.98 -0.24 8.15
CA ASN A 178 -7.13 -1.40 7.26
C ASN A 178 -5.85 -1.73 6.46
N THR A 179 -4.95 -0.76 6.32
CA THR A 179 -3.78 -0.84 5.44
C THR A 179 -2.51 -0.86 6.29
N TYR A 180 -1.75 -1.96 6.18
CA TYR A 180 -0.60 -2.17 7.04
C TYR A 180 0.43 -3.12 6.41
N ALA A 181 1.68 -2.99 6.83
CA ALA A 181 2.77 -3.88 6.46
C ALA A 181 3.53 -4.35 7.70
N ILE A 182 3.99 -5.58 7.69
CA ILE A 182 4.95 -6.08 8.69
C ILE A 182 6.34 -5.96 8.07
N HIS A 183 7.27 -5.36 8.82
CA HIS A 183 8.69 -5.28 8.49
C HIS A 183 9.51 -6.09 9.48
N ALA A 184 10.84 -6.12 9.30
CA ALA A 184 11.73 -6.93 10.13
C ALA A 184 11.70 -6.54 11.62
N ASP A 185 11.47 -5.27 11.93
CA ASP A 185 11.57 -4.71 13.28
C ASP A 185 10.42 -3.75 13.65
N TYR A 186 9.48 -3.49 12.73
CA TYR A 186 8.32 -2.63 12.96
C TYR A 186 7.06 -3.08 12.22
N LEU A 187 5.93 -2.62 12.75
CA LEU A 187 4.63 -2.60 12.10
C LEU A 187 4.44 -1.22 11.45
N GLU A 188 4.10 -1.20 10.17
CA GLU A 188 3.71 0.03 9.46
C GLU A 188 2.20 0.04 9.27
N ILE A 189 1.57 1.16 9.55
CA ILE A 189 0.18 1.46 9.16
C ILE A 189 0.24 2.62 8.20
N SER A 190 -0.33 2.44 7.02
CA SER A 190 -0.21 3.41 5.93
C SER A 190 -1.60 3.91 5.54
N HIS A 191 -1.71 5.19 5.18
CA HIS A 191 -2.94 5.78 4.68
C HIS A 191 -2.64 6.72 3.52
N THR A 192 -3.34 6.53 2.40
CA THR A 192 -3.14 7.31 1.18
C THR A 192 -4.15 8.45 1.11
N CYS A 193 -3.65 9.69 1.09
CA CYS A 193 -4.47 10.85 0.83
C CYS A 193 -4.71 11.02 -0.68
N TYR A 194 -5.97 11.21 -1.08
CA TYR A 194 -6.35 11.44 -2.47
C TYR A 194 -6.59 12.93 -2.72
N PHE A 195 -5.66 13.58 -3.39
CA PHE A 195 -5.78 14.98 -3.80
C PHE A 195 -6.08 15.08 -5.30
N PRO A 196 -6.82 16.11 -5.75
CA PRO A 196 -7.09 16.32 -7.16
C PRO A 196 -5.80 16.64 -7.93
N ASN A 197 -5.80 16.37 -9.24
CA ASN A 197 -4.60 16.46 -10.08
C ASN A 197 -3.84 17.80 -9.99
N ILE A 198 -4.55 18.92 -9.77
CA ILE A 198 -3.96 20.26 -9.67
C ILE A 198 -3.02 20.43 -8.46
N ILE A 199 -3.28 19.72 -7.36
CA ILE A 199 -2.50 19.76 -6.12
C ILE A 199 -2.03 18.36 -5.68
N LYS A 200 -2.03 17.40 -6.60
CA LYS A 200 -1.76 15.99 -6.30
C LYS A 200 -0.36 15.76 -5.70
N ASN A 201 0.61 16.54 -6.13
CA ASN A 201 1.97 16.53 -5.60
C ASN A 201 2.06 17.03 -4.15
N MET A 202 0.99 17.64 -3.62
CA MET A 202 0.87 18.08 -2.23
C MET A 202 0.10 17.08 -1.36
N ALA A 203 -0.23 15.88 -1.86
CA ALA A 203 -0.79 14.84 -1.01
C ALA A 203 0.31 14.29 -0.08
N PRO A 204 0.12 14.28 1.25
CA PRO A 204 1.09 13.67 2.15
C PRO A 204 0.99 12.13 2.10
N SER A 205 2.12 11.46 2.35
CA SER A 205 2.13 10.03 2.70
C SER A 205 2.01 9.90 4.21
N ILE A 206 0.95 9.26 4.71
CA ILE A 206 0.78 8.99 6.13
C ILE A 206 1.29 7.57 6.40
N GLU A 207 2.49 7.48 6.98
CA GLU A 207 3.17 6.20 7.29
C GLU A 207 3.53 6.17 8.78
N LEU A 208 2.78 5.39 9.56
CA LEU A 208 2.94 5.28 11.00
C LEU A 208 3.74 4.02 11.32
N LYS A 209 4.96 4.19 11.84
CA LYS A 209 5.91 3.08 12.07
C LYS A 209 6.07 2.83 13.57
N PHE A 210 5.75 1.62 14.00
CA PHE A 210 5.79 1.20 15.40
C PHE A 210 6.78 0.04 15.57
N LYS A 211 7.90 0.29 16.25
CA LYS A 211 8.88 -0.77 16.52
C LYS A 211 8.27 -1.85 17.39
N PHE A 212 8.56 -3.11 17.09
CA PHE A 212 8.03 -4.23 17.88
C PHE A 212 8.46 -4.16 19.35
N SER A 213 9.64 -3.62 19.65
CA SER A 213 10.10 -3.37 21.02
C SER A 213 9.17 -2.45 21.81
N ASP A 214 8.47 -1.55 21.12
CA ASP A 214 7.67 -0.49 21.74
C ASP A 214 6.19 -0.89 21.82
N ILE A 215 5.78 -1.91 21.06
CA ILE A 215 4.39 -2.39 20.98
C ILE A 215 4.23 -3.87 21.34
N GLU A 216 5.25 -4.49 21.93
CA GLU A 216 5.29 -5.93 22.23
C GLU A 216 4.03 -6.40 22.98
N GLU A 217 3.58 -5.62 23.96
CA GLU A 217 2.40 -5.93 24.78
C GLU A 217 1.07 -5.93 23.99
N PHE A 218 1.05 -5.29 22.83
CA PHE A 218 -0.12 -5.20 21.96
C PHE A 218 -0.11 -6.26 20.84
N LEU A 219 1.02 -6.94 20.60
CA LEU A 219 1.13 -7.96 19.55
C LEU A 219 0.39 -9.24 19.95
N LYS A 220 -0.43 -9.76 19.02
CA LYS A 220 -1.18 -11.02 19.17
C LYS A 220 -0.48 -12.21 18.52
N ILE A 221 0.54 -11.94 17.70
CA ILE A 221 1.35 -12.95 17.02
C ILE A 221 2.83 -12.73 17.33
N LYS A 222 3.61 -13.80 17.18
CA LYS A 222 5.06 -13.74 17.35
C LYS A 222 5.74 -13.37 16.03
N LEU A 223 6.38 -12.20 16.01
CA LEU A 223 7.10 -11.64 14.87
C LEU A 223 8.62 -11.66 15.06
#